data_AF-A0A7C5YWA5-F1
#
_entry.id   AF-A0A7C5YWA5-F1
#
_cell.length_a   1.000
_cell.length_b   1.000
_cell.length_c   1.000
_cell.angle_alpha   90.00
_cell.angle_beta   90.00
_cell.angle_gamma   90.00
#
_symmetry.space_group_name_H-M   'P 1'
#
loop_
_entity.id
_entity.type
_entity.pdbx_description
1 polymer ?
#
loop_
_entity_poly.entity_id
_entity_poly.type
_entity_poly.pdbx_seq_one_letter_code
_entity_poly.pdbx_strand_id
1 'polypeptide(L)'
;MTGMAVYYISRLILSGAAGVLLALTGLPWWVAALTSLATLAFFLWTPRSGRYRVQPQAGVTALRRDERTQAIANQAARNAFVVTMLAIGGLILYFGLIAPAGVPLVTLQGTLLLGLATYLVSDLLLRR
;
A
#
# COMPACT_ATOMS: atom_id res chain seq x y z
N MET A 1 0.73 30.61 0.91
CA MET A 1 0.01 29.48 1.52
C MET A 1 0.97 28.78 2.47
N THR A 2 0.71 28.80 3.78
CA THR A 2 1.59 28.17 4.77
C THR A 2 0.96 26.88 5.30
N GLY A 3 1.79 25.92 5.70
CA GLY A 3 1.33 24.72 6.40
C GLY A 3 0.67 23.65 5.51
N MET A 4 -0.24 22.89 6.11
CA MET A 4 -0.86 21.69 5.54
C MET A 4 -1.67 21.93 4.26
N ALA A 5 -2.08 23.17 3.97
CA ALA A 5 -2.81 23.51 2.75
C ALA A 5 -1.99 23.19 1.48
N VAL A 6 -0.68 23.48 1.50
CA VAL A 6 0.23 23.19 0.38
C VAL A 6 0.35 21.68 0.16
N TYR A 7 0.41 20.90 1.25
CA TYR A 7 0.39 19.44 1.20
C TYR A 7 -0.90 18.94 0.52
N TYR A 8 -2.08 19.36 0.97
CA TYR A 8 -3.34 18.85 0.42
C TYR A 8 -3.54 19.20 -1.05
N ILE A 9 -3.18 20.41 -1.47
CA ILE A 9 -3.25 20.80 -2.89
C ILE A 9 -2.32 19.94 -3.73
N SER A 10 -1.09 19.71 -3.28
CA SER A 10 -0.17 18.81 -3.98
C SER A 10 -0.73 17.39 -4.09
N ARG A 11 -1.37 16.86 -3.04
CA ARG A 11 -1.97 15.51 -3.05
C ARG A 11 -3.19 15.43 -3.96
N LEU A 12 -4.02 16.48 -4.02
CA LEU A 12 -5.12 16.59 -4.97
C LEU A 12 -4.62 16.56 -6.41
N ILE A 13 -3.57 17.32 -6.73
CA ILE A 13 -2.97 17.35 -8.07
C ILE A 13 -2.40 15.98 -8.42
N LEU A 14 -1.64 15.35 -7.51
CA LEU A 14 -1.03 14.05 -7.75
C LEU A 14 -2.08 12.94 -7.93
N SER A 15 -3.13 12.90 -7.10
CA SER A 15 -4.20 11.92 -7.25
C SER A 15 -4.97 12.14 -8.56
N GLY A 16 -5.28 13.39 -8.90
CA GLY A 16 -5.91 13.76 -10.16
C GLY A 16 -5.07 13.32 -11.37
N ALA A 17 -3.77 13.64 -11.37
CA ALA A 17 -2.84 13.26 -12.42
C ALA A 17 -2.74 11.73 -12.58
N ALA A 18 -2.69 10.98 -11.47
CA ALA A 18 -2.72 9.52 -11.52
C ALA A 18 -4.01 8.98 -12.18
N GLY A 19 -5.16 9.56 -11.84
CA GLY A 19 -6.44 9.22 -12.48
C GLY A 19 -6.43 9.53 -13.99
N VAL A 20 -5.94 10.69 -14.40
CA VAL A 20 -5.82 11.07 -15.82
C VAL A 20 -4.91 10.09 -16.56
N LEU A 21 -3.75 9.75 -16.00
CA LEU A 21 -2.84 8.79 -16.61
C LEU A 21 -3.49 7.41 -16.79
N LEU A 22 -4.24 6.93 -15.78
CA LEU A 22 -4.98 5.68 -15.89
C LEU A 22 -6.05 5.73 -16.99
N ALA A 23 -6.78 6.83 -17.11
CA ALA A 23 -7.76 7.00 -18.20
C ALA A 23 -7.07 6.95 -19.58
N LEU A 24 -5.88 7.54 -19.72
CA LEU A 24 -5.09 7.50 -20.97
C LEU A 24 -4.58 6.10 -21.33
N THR A 25 -4.45 5.18 -20.37
CA THR A 25 -4.12 3.77 -20.66
C THR A 25 -5.28 2.95 -21.22
N GLY A 26 -6.47 3.56 -21.40
CA GLY A 26 -7.66 2.89 -21.91
C GLY A 26 -8.49 2.19 -20.84
N LEU A 27 -8.22 2.43 -19.55
CA LEU A 27 -9.08 1.94 -18.48
C LEU A 27 -10.45 2.62 -18.51
N PRO A 28 -11.52 1.93 -18.07
CA PRO A 28 -12.83 2.55 -17.93
C PRO A 28 -12.75 3.81 -17.06
N TRP A 29 -13.39 4.89 -17.49
CA TRP A 29 -13.31 6.21 -16.82
C TRP A 29 -13.69 6.14 -15.33
N TRP A 30 -14.63 5.27 -14.96
CA TRP A 30 -15.04 5.07 -13.57
C TRP A 30 -13.96 4.39 -12.73
N VAL A 31 -13.14 3.48 -13.30
CA VAL A 31 -12.00 2.85 -12.60
C VAL A 31 -10.93 3.90 -12.32
N ALA A 32 -10.62 4.72 -13.33
CA ALA A 32 -9.66 5.81 -13.19
C ALA A 32 -10.11 6.83 -12.13
N ALA A 33 -11.41 7.20 -12.13
CA ALA A 33 -12.00 8.10 -11.15
C ALA A 33 -11.97 7.51 -9.73
N LEU A 34 -12.41 6.27 -9.55
CA LEU A 34 -12.37 5.59 -8.25
C LEU A 34 -10.94 5.47 -7.71
N THR A 35 -9.97 5.17 -8.57
CA THR A 35 -8.57 5.05 -8.16
C THR A 35 -8.00 6.41 -7.72
N SER A 36 -8.33 7.48 -8.44
CA SER A 36 -7.98 8.86 -8.04
C SER A 36 -8.59 9.23 -6.69
N LEU A 37 -9.89 8.97 -6.50
CA LEU A 37 -10.60 9.25 -5.25
C LEU A 37 -10.05 8.42 -4.08
N ALA A 38 -9.77 7.14 -4.29
CA ALA A 38 -9.16 6.27 -3.28
C ALA A 38 -7.77 6.77 -2.88
N THR A 39 -6.97 7.20 -3.85
CA THR A 39 -5.63 7.78 -3.61
C THR A 39 -5.73 9.09 -2.83
N LEU A 40 -6.69 9.95 -3.18
CA LEU A 40 -6.93 11.20 -2.45
C LEU A 40 -7.40 10.92 -1.02
N ALA A 41 -8.37 10.02 -0.84
CA ALA A 41 -8.88 9.60 0.47
C ALA A 41 -7.75 9.06 1.35
N PHE A 42 -6.84 8.26 0.78
CA PHE A 42 -5.64 7.81 1.46
C PHE A 42 -4.78 8.99 1.93
N PHE A 43 -4.48 9.96 1.06
CA PHE A 43 -3.69 11.14 1.42
C PHE A 43 -4.34 12.08 2.45
N LEU A 44 -5.68 12.09 2.52
CA LEU A 44 -6.43 12.83 3.53
C LEU A 44 -6.43 12.10 4.89
N TRP A 45 -6.39 10.76 4.86
CA TRP A 45 -6.32 9.93 6.05
C TRP A 45 -4.91 9.87 6.65
N THR A 46 -3.84 9.91 5.82
CA THR A 46 -2.46 9.73 6.29
C THR A 46 -2.02 10.66 7.43
N PRO A 47 -2.36 11.97 7.49
CA PRO A 47 -1.97 12.83 8.60
C PRO A 47 -2.68 12.46 9.92
N ARG A 48 -3.86 11.82 9.84
CA ARG A 48 -4.67 11.41 11.01
C ARG A 48 -4.38 9.98 11.46
N SER A 49 -3.70 9.19 10.63
CA SER A 49 -3.44 7.77 10.88
C SER A 49 -2.43 7.48 12.00
N GLY A 50 -1.71 8.50 12.50
CA GLY A 50 -0.60 8.30 13.45
C GLY A 50 0.64 7.64 12.85
N ARG A 51 0.64 7.34 11.54
CA ARG A 51 1.78 6.73 10.82
C ARG A 51 2.88 7.72 10.44
N TYR A 52 2.63 9.01 10.58
CA TYR A 52 3.56 10.04 10.15
C TYR A 52 3.60 11.16 11.18
N ARG A 53 4.80 11.65 11.44
CA ARG A 53 5.01 12.93 12.11
C ARG A 53 4.69 14.04 11.12
N VAL A 54 3.77 14.90 11.51
CA VAL A 54 3.34 16.06 10.70
C VAL A 54 4.26 17.24 11.00
N GLN A 55 4.95 17.74 9.97
CA GLN A 55 5.82 18.91 10.01
C GLN A 55 5.31 19.96 9.00
N PRO A 56 4.35 20.82 9.38
CA PRO A 56 3.72 21.74 8.45
C PRO A 56 4.69 22.71 7.76
N GLN A 57 5.85 22.99 8.37
CA GLN A 57 6.87 23.87 7.79
C GLN A 57 7.49 23.28 6.51
N ALA A 58 7.42 21.96 6.30
CA ALA A 58 8.01 21.27 5.15
C ALA A 58 7.11 21.25 3.89
N GLY A 59 5.98 21.96 3.91
CA GLY A 59 5.11 22.17 2.74
C GLY A 59 4.62 20.86 2.11
N VAL A 60 4.99 20.59 0.85
CA VAL A 60 4.61 19.37 0.12
C VAL A 60 5.08 18.08 0.82
N THR A 61 6.19 18.17 1.56
CA THR A 61 6.81 17.06 2.31
C THR A 61 6.45 17.07 3.80
N ALA A 62 5.29 17.62 4.15
CA ALA A 62 4.85 17.75 5.54
C ALA A 62 4.69 16.43 6.31
N LEU A 63 4.61 15.28 5.62
CA LEU A 63 4.58 13.98 6.29
C LEU A 63 5.98 13.36 6.30
N ARG A 64 6.47 13.04 7.50
CA ARG A 64 7.71 12.28 7.69
C ARG A 64 7.46 11.06 8.56
N ARG A 65 8.20 9.98 8.31
CA ARG A 65 8.25 8.86 9.26
C ARG A 65 9.26 9.18 10.34
N ASP A 66 8.92 8.88 11.58
CA ASP A 66 9.89 8.81 12.67
C ASP A 66 10.55 7.42 12.70
N GLU A 67 11.64 7.29 13.46
CA GLU A 67 12.39 6.05 13.56
C GLU A 67 11.52 4.88 14.02
N ARG A 68 10.63 5.12 14.99
CA ARG A 68 9.67 4.12 15.47
C ARG A 68 8.75 3.63 14.35
N THR A 69 8.12 4.52 13.59
CA THR A 69 7.23 4.11 12.50
C THR A 69 7.99 3.41 11.39
N GLN A 70 9.23 3.82 11.10
CA GLN A 70 10.06 3.12 10.13
C GLN A 70 10.42 1.71 10.60
N ALA A 71 10.78 1.54 11.87
CA ALA A 71 11.05 0.23 12.46
C ALA A 71 9.83 -0.69 12.40
N ILE A 72 8.65 -0.17 12.76
CA ILE A 72 7.37 -0.91 12.67
C ILE A 72 7.09 -1.33 11.23
N ALA A 73 7.22 -0.42 10.27
CA ALA A 73 6.96 -0.71 8.86
C ALA A 73 7.94 -1.77 8.31
N ASN A 74 9.22 -1.69 8.68
CA ASN A 74 10.22 -2.68 8.30
C ASN A 74 9.92 -4.05 8.90
N GLN A 75 9.49 -4.11 10.16
CA GLN A 75 9.12 -5.36 10.82
C GLN A 75 7.86 -5.96 10.21
N ALA A 76 6.83 -5.17 9.94
CA ALA A 76 5.63 -5.60 9.26
C ALA A 76 5.92 -6.11 7.83
N ALA A 77 6.78 -5.41 7.09
CA ALA A 77 7.22 -5.82 5.76
C ALA A 77 8.00 -7.14 5.79
N ARG A 78 8.90 -7.31 6.78
CA ARG A 78 9.62 -8.57 6.98
C ARG A 78 8.66 -9.74 7.25
N ASN A 79 7.67 -9.54 8.13
CA ASN A 79 6.69 -10.58 8.45
C ASN A 79 5.88 -10.97 7.20
N ALA A 80 5.38 -9.99 6.45
CA ALA A 80 4.69 -10.22 5.19
C ALA A 80 5.55 -10.97 4.17
N PHE A 81 6.82 -10.58 4.04
CA PHE A 81 7.78 -11.23 3.15
C PHE A 81 8.00 -12.70 3.53
N VAL A 82 8.25 -12.99 4.81
CA VAL A 82 8.46 -14.36 5.30
C VAL A 82 7.23 -15.23 5.04
N VAL A 83 6.04 -14.74 5.39
CA VAL A 83 4.79 -15.50 5.15
C VAL A 83 4.56 -15.75 3.66
N THR A 84 4.81 -14.75 2.82
CA THR A 84 4.65 -14.88 1.35
C THR A 84 5.65 -15.88 0.78
N MET A 85 6.92 -15.84 1.22
CA MET A 85 7.95 -16.80 0.79
C MET A 85 7.61 -18.23 1.19
N LEU A 86 7.14 -18.44 2.43
CA LEU A 86 6.71 -19.76 2.88
C LEU A 86 5.50 -20.28 2.09
N ALA A 87 4.52 -19.41 1.81
CA ALA A 87 3.38 -19.76 0.98
C ALA A 87 3.80 -20.16 -0.44
N ILE A 88 4.68 -19.38 -1.08
CA ILE A 88 5.24 -19.70 -2.40
C ILE A 88 5.99 -21.04 -2.36
N GLY A 89 6.84 -21.26 -1.35
CA GLY A 89 7.56 -22.53 -1.18
C GLY A 89 6.60 -23.72 -1.04
N GLY A 90 5.52 -23.56 -0.27
CA GLY A 90 4.46 -24.57 -0.15
C GLY A 90 3.77 -24.85 -1.48
N LEU A 91 3.47 -23.82 -2.28
CA LEU A 91 2.89 -23.98 -3.61
C LEU A 91 3.82 -24.72 -4.56
N ILE A 92 5.12 -24.41 -4.54
CA ILE A 92 6.13 -25.11 -5.36
C ILE A 92 6.15 -26.59 -5.01
N LEU A 93 6.18 -26.94 -3.72
CA LEU A 93 6.18 -28.34 -3.29
C LEU A 93 4.87 -29.06 -3.65
N TYR A 94 3.72 -28.42 -3.41
CA TYR A 94 2.42 -29.03 -3.70
C TYR A 94 2.21 -29.27 -5.20
N PHE A 95 2.39 -28.24 -6.03
CA PHE A 95 2.21 -28.35 -7.48
C PHE A 95 3.39 -29.02 -8.20
N GLY A 96 4.55 -29.14 -7.55
CA GLY A 96 5.71 -29.85 -8.08
C GLY A 96 5.69 -31.35 -7.78
N LEU A 97 5.15 -31.77 -6.63
CA LEU A 97 5.28 -33.14 -6.14
C LEU A 97 3.95 -33.87 -5.97
N ILE A 98 2.89 -33.18 -5.52
CA ILE A 98 1.64 -33.83 -5.09
C ILE A 98 0.58 -33.75 -6.19
N ALA A 99 0.39 -32.57 -6.78
CA ALA A 99 -0.55 -32.33 -7.86
C ALA A 99 0.17 -31.65 -9.04
N PRO A 100 0.96 -32.40 -9.84
CA PRO A 100 1.76 -31.86 -10.94
C PRO A 100 0.89 -31.12 -11.96
N ALA A 101 0.84 -29.80 -11.86
CA ALA A 101 0.04 -28.92 -12.69
C ALA A 101 0.56 -27.49 -12.65
N GLY A 102 0.12 -26.66 -13.59
CA GLY A 102 0.36 -25.21 -13.51
C GLY A 102 -0.36 -24.59 -12.31
N VAL A 103 0.31 -23.66 -11.62
CA VAL A 103 -0.28 -22.97 -10.46
C VAL A 103 -1.43 -22.06 -10.94
N PRO A 104 -2.66 -22.24 -10.44
CA PRO A 104 -3.78 -21.41 -10.85
C PRO A 104 -3.57 -19.94 -10.47
N LEU A 105 -4.01 -19.03 -11.35
CA LEU A 105 -3.91 -17.57 -11.11
C LEU A 105 -4.56 -17.15 -9.79
N VAL A 106 -5.70 -17.75 -9.44
CA VAL A 106 -6.42 -17.47 -8.17
C VAL A 106 -5.55 -17.79 -6.96
N THR A 107 -4.74 -18.85 -7.02
CA THR A 107 -3.82 -19.23 -5.94
C THR A 107 -2.68 -18.23 -5.79
N LEU A 108 -2.15 -17.73 -6.91
CA LEU A 108 -1.15 -16.65 -6.90
C LEU A 108 -1.73 -15.35 -6.33
N GLN A 109 -2.94 -14.97 -6.74
CA GLN A 109 -3.65 -13.81 -6.19
C GLN A 109 -3.88 -13.96 -4.68
N GLY A 110 -4.32 -15.13 -4.23
CA GLY A 110 -4.50 -15.44 -2.81
C GLY A 110 -3.21 -15.31 -2.01
N THR A 111 -2.06 -15.69 -2.60
CA THR A 111 -0.75 -15.55 -1.97
C THR A 111 -0.34 -14.08 -1.79
N LEU A 112 -0.61 -13.24 -2.80
CA LEU A 112 -0.37 -11.79 -2.69
C LEU A 112 -1.30 -11.14 -1.65
N LEU A 113 -2.57 -11.54 -1.63
CA LEU A 113 -3.53 -11.06 -0.64
C LEU A 113 -3.15 -11.48 0.79
N LEU A 114 -2.64 -12.70 0.97
CA LEU A 114 -2.13 -13.18 2.26
C LEU A 114 -0.94 -12.33 2.74
N GLY A 115 0.01 -12.02 1.84
CA GLY A 115 1.13 -11.12 2.14
C GLY A 115 0.66 -9.73 2.57
N LEU A 116 -0.26 -9.14 1.81
CA LEU A 116 -0.85 -7.83 2.13
C LEU A 116 -1.59 -7.85 3.49
N ALA A 117 -2.40 -8.87 3.73
CA ALA A 117 -3.13 -9.03 4.99
C ALA A 117 -2.15 -9.16 6.17
N THR A 118 -1.10 -9.95 6.02
CA THR A 118 -0.05 -10.12 7.04
C THR A 118 0.64 -8.80 7.35
N TYR A 119 0.98 -8.02 6.31
CA TYR A 119 1.55 -6.68 6.49
C TYR A 119 0.63 -5.79 7.31
N LEU A 120 -0.66 -5.69 6.92
CA LEU A 120 -1.62 -4.80 7.57
C LEU A 120 -1.88 -5.21 9.02
N VAL A 121 -2.06 -6.51 9.29
CA VAL A 121 -2.26 -7.04 10.64
C VAL A 121 -1.01 -6.78 11.49
N SER A 122 0.19 -7.07 10.97
CA SER A 122 1.43 -6.83 11.71
C SER A 122 1.66 -5.35 11.99
N ASP A 123 1.40 -4.46 11.02
CA ASP A 123 1.52 -3.01 11.20
C ASP A 123 0.54 -2.50 12.27
N LEU A 124 -0.70 -3.00 12.29
CA LEU A 124 -1.68 -2.62 13.30
C LEU A 124 -1.31 -3.12 14.70
N LEU A 125 -0.84 -4.36 14.82
CA LEU A 125 -0.48 -4.97 16.11
C LEU A 125 0.75 -4.29 16.73
N LEU A 126 1.77 -3.95 15.93
CA LEU A 126 2.99 -3.29 16.41
C LEU A 126 2.79 -1.81 16.80
N ARG A 127 1.64 -1.22 16.44
CA ARG A 127 1.26 0.15 16.79
C ARG A 127 0.41 0.24 18.06
N ARG A 128 -0.11 -0.88 18.55
CA ARG A 128 -0.74 -0.99 19.88
C ARG A 128 0.34 -1.07 20.94
#